data_AF-D6PL28-F1
#
_entry.id   AF-D6PL28-F1
#
_cell.length_a   1.000
_cell.length_b   1.000
_cell.length_c   1.000
_cell.angle_alpha   90.00
_cell.angle_beta   90.00
_cell.angle_gamma   90.00
#
_symmetry.space_group_name_H-M   'P 1'
#
loop_
_entity.id
_entity.type
_entity.pdbx_description
1 polymer ?
#
loop_
_entity_poly.entity_id
_entity_poly.type
_entity_poly.pdbx_seq_one_letter_code
_entity_poly.pdbx_strand_id
1 'polypeptide(L)'
;MKSYKYICGNAFKSLCKYSVGKYTGPHQHDFVVNVNSQENNRVFVKTEYLANFFHYFNLDFEFEIITHNSDITIDDKFKKFLDDERVLKWYGQNIEISHPKINSIPIGIANPKWAHGNQEILNKIASEKIEKDNLIYVNFDVNTNYIERSTCLEETGLSLSEKVDYESYLREVARSHFILSPNGNGIDCHKHWEAFYLNTVPVVTNSMNIQHHKHLPFLVLKEWKDFKESDVSESKYRSLMKDFNNKNLLFENYSKELGWIK
;
A
#
# COMPACT_ATOMS: atom_id res chain seq x y z
N MET A 1 -16.65 -8.32 -16.08
CA MET A 1 -15.51 -8.25 -15.13
C MET A 1 -15.73 -7.05 -14.24
N LYS A 2 -15.56 -7.17 -12.91
CA LYS A 2 -15.67 -6.02 -12.00
C LYS A 2 -14.50 -5.08 -12.30
N SER A 3 -14.78 -3.86 -12.75
CA SER A 3 -13.72 -2.88 -13.04
C SER A 3 -13.25 -2.25 -11.72
N TYR A 4 -11.94 -2.27 -11.49
CA TYR A 4 -11.30 -1.63 -10.34
C TYR A 4 -10.64 -0.34 -10.81
N LYS A 5 -11.01 0.79 -10.19
CA LYS A 5 -10.38 2.08 -10.51
C LYS A 5 -9.07 2.27 -9.74
N TYR A 6 -9.07 1.97 -8.45
CA TYR A 6 -7.93 2.16 -7.55
C TYR A 6 -7.21 0.84 -7.28
N ILE A 7 -5.91 0.95 -6.99
CA ILE A 7 -5.13 -0.20 -6.55
C ILE A 7 -5.68 -0.67 -5.21
N CYS A 8 -5.93 -1.97 -5.10
CA CYS A 8 -6.25 -2.65 -3.85
C CYS A 8 -6.01 -4.15 -4.04
N GLY A 9 -5.96 -4.92 -2.95
CA GLY A 9 -5.68 -6.35 -3.08
C GLY A 9 -6.75 -7.15 -3.82
N ASN A 10 -8.01 -6.71 -3.82
CA ASN A 10 -9.04 -7.34 -4.66
C ASN A 10 -8.79 -7.09 -6.16
N ALA A 11 -8.26 -5.92 -6.51
CA ALA A 11 -7.89 -5.59 -7.87
C ALA A 11 -6.76 -6.51 -8.35
N PHE A 12 -5.68 -6.65 -7.58
CA PHE A 12 -4.60 -7.59 -7.89
C PHE A 12 -5.06 -9.04 -7.95
N LYS A 13 -5.91 -9.48 -6.99
CA LYS A 13 -6.52 -10.80 -7.01
C LYS A 13 -7.29 -11.08 -8.31
N SER A 14 -7.97 -10.07 -8.86
CA SER A 14 -8.76 -10.20 -10.10
C SER A 14 -7.93 -10.49 -11.35
N LEU A 15 -6.64 -10.18 -11.32
CA LEU A 15 -5.69 -10.45 -12.42
C LEU A 15 -5.17 -11.89 -12.42
N CYS A 16 -5.40 -12.64 -11.35
CA CYS A 16 -4.79 -13.95 -11.14
C CYS A 16 -5.72 -15.08 -11.57
N LYS A 17 -5.18 -16.09 -12.24
CA LYS A 17 -5.89 -17.34 -12.53
C LYS A 17 -6.18 -18.13 -11.27
N TYR A 18 -5.21 -18.22 -10.37
CA TYR A 18 -5.39 -18.92 -9.10
C TYR A 18 -5.44 -17.92 -7.96
N SER A 19 -6.24 -18.21 -6.93
CA SER A 19 -6.17 -17.44 -5.69
C SER A 19 -6.40 -18.28 -4.45
N VAL A 20 -5.55 -18.06 -3.46
CA VAL A 20 -5.54 -18.75 -2.17
C VAL A 20 -5.92 -17.76 -1.08
N GLY A 21 -6.97 -18.12 -0.34
CA GLY A 21 -7.50 -17.33 0.75
C GLY A 21 -8.86 -16.73 0.42
N LYS A 22 -9.77 -16.89 1.37
CA LYS A 22 -11.06 -16.22 1.41
C LYS A 22 -11.19 -15.44 2.70
N TYR A 23 -11.74 -14.25 2.57
CA TYR A 23 -12.16 -13.46 3.72
C TYR A 23 -13.64 -13.75 3.97
N THR A 24 -13.95 -14.41 5.08
CA THR A 24 -15.32 -14.73 5.48
C THR A 24 -15.83 -13.85 6.62
N GLY A 25 -14.94 -13.14 7.31
CA GLY A 25 -15.28 -12.17 8.36
C GLY A 25 -14.05 -11.41 8.91
N PRO A 26 -14.23 -10.39 9.78
CA PRO A 26 -13.18 -9.52 10.32
C PRO A 26 -11.89 -10.23 10.80
N HIS A 27 -12.04 -11.45 11.32
CA HIS A 27 -10.96 -12.33 11.77
C HIS A 27 -11.13 -13.78 11.29
N GLN A 28 -12.02 -13.99 10.32
CA GLN A 28 -12.26 -15.31 9.73
C GLN A 28 -11.58 -15.34 8.37
N HIS A 29 -10.52 -16.14 8.33
CA HIS A 29 -9.76 -16.39 7.14
C HIS A 29 -9.86 -17.89 6.89
N ASP A 30 -10.22 -18.24 5.66
CA ASP A 30 -10.27 -19.63 5.23
C ASP A 30 -9.22 -19.85 4.15
N PHE A 31 -8.49 -20.96 4.26
CA PHE A 31 -7.59 -21.44 3.22
C PHE A 31 -8.44 -22.08 2.11
N VAL A 32 -8.87 -21.24 1.16
CA VAL A 32 -9.72 -21.67 0.03
C VAL A 32 -8.99 -21.35 -1.26
N VAL A 33 -8.94 -22.33 -2.16
CA VAL A 33 -8.41 -22.15 -3.50
C VAL A 33 -9.55 -21.90 -4.48
N ASN A 34 -9.36 -20.89 -5.32
CA ASN A 34 -10.29 -20.52 -6.37
C ASN A 34 -9.53 -20.45 -7.69
N VAL A 35 -10.20 -20.90 -8.76
CA VAL A 35 -9.72 -20.79 -10.14
C VAL A 35 -10.63 -19.79 -10.88
N ASN A 36 -10.03 -18.76 -11.45
CA ASN A 36 -10.68 -17.70 -12.20
C ASN A 36 -10.46 -17.91 -13.71
N SER A 37 -11.21 -17.18 -14.55
CA SER A 37 -11.17 -17.27 -16.01
C SER A 37 -9.96 -16.55 -16.66
N GLN A 38 -8.88 -16.31 -15.92
CA GLN A 38 -7.72 -15.59 -16.45
C GLN A 38 -6.79 -16.57 -17.17
N GLU A 39 -6.37 -16.22 -18.39
CA GLU A 39 -5.44 -17.03 -19.20
C GLU A 39 -3.98 -16.63 -18.91
N ASN A 40 -3.55 -16.83 -17.67
CA ASN A 40 -2.17 -16.59 -17.23
C ASN A 40 -1.76 -17.56 -16.11
N ASN A 41 -0.47 -17.59 -15.76
CA ASN A 41 0.06 -18.39 -14.66
C ASN A 41 0.33 -17.51 -13.41
N ARG A 42 -0.62 -16.64 -13.05
CA ARG A 42 -0.50 -15.84 -11.83
C ARG A 42 -1.30 -16.43 -10.68
N VAL A 43 -0.66 -16.50 -9.51
CA VAL A 43 -1.24 -17.03 -8.28
C VAL A 43 -1.30 -15.93 -7.24
N PHE A 44 -2.50 -15.53 -6.84
CA PHE A 44 -2.69 -14.65 -5.69
C PHE A 44 -2.68 -15.47 -4.40
N VAL A 45 -1.91 -15.07 -3.39
CA VAL A 45 -1.88 -15.73 -2.08
C VAL A 45 -1.99 -14.68 -0.98
N LYS A 46 -2.97 -14.82 -0.09
CA LYS A 46 -2.97 -14.00 1.14
C LYS A 46 -1.71 -14.32 1.94
N THR A 47 -0.93 -13.33 2.40
CA THR A 47 0.44 -13.57 2.92
C THR A 47 0.50 -14.59 4.06
N GLU A 48 -0.51 -14.65 4.94
CA GLU A 48 -0.62 -15.65 6.03
C GLU A 48 -0.59 -17.10 5.51
N TYR A 49 -1.04 -17.32 4.29
CA TYR A 49 -1.19 -18.64 3.67
C TYR A 49 -0.04 -19.02 2.76
N LEU A 50 1.00 -18.20 2.67
CA LEU A 50 2.12 -18.45 1.78
C LEU A 50 2.82 -19.77 2.09
N ALA A 51 3.10 -20.04 3.37
CA ALA A 51 3.71 -21.31 3.79
C ALA A 51 2.81 -22.51 3.48
N ASN A 52 1.51 -22.40 3.75
CA ASN A 52 0.53 -23.45 3.43
C ASN A 52 0.43 -23.68 1.92
N PHE A 53 0.52 -22.64 1.11
CA PHE A 53 0.49 -22.74 -0.34
C PHE A 53 1.65 -23.62 -0.84
N PHE A 54 2.89 -23.30 -0.48
CA PHE A 54 4.05 -24.10 -0.90
C PHE A 54 4.08 -25.52 -0.30
N HIS A 55 3.45 -25.72 0.86
CA HIS A 55 3.36 -27.04 1.47
C HIS A 55 2.34 -27.96 0.80
N TYR A 56 1.15 -27.43 0.45
CA TYR A 56 0.05 -28.24 -0.07
C TYR A 56 -0.06 -28.26 -1.60
N PHE A 57 0.47 -27.25 -2.30
CA PHE A 57 0.37 -27.15 -3.75
C PHE A 57 1.68 -27.49 -4.42
N ASN A 58 1.62 -28.48 -5.30
CA ASN A 58 2.68 -28.80 -6.23
C ASN A 58 2.20 -28.47 -7.65
N LEU A 59 2.39 -27.22 -8.08
CA LEU A 59 2.13 -26.81 -9.46
C LEU A 59 3.24 -27.35 -10.36
N ASP A 60 2.87 -27.88 -11.52
CA ASP A 60 3.76 -28.48 -12.53
C ASP A 60 4.19 -27.48 -13.62
N PHE A 61 3.92 -26.19 -13.39
CA PHE A 61 4.28 -25.09 -14.28
C PHE A 61 4.93 -23.95 -13.50
N GLU A 62 5.69 -23.13 -14.22
CA GLU A 62 6.24 -21.88 -13.72
C GLU A 62 5.16 -20.80 -13.57
N PHE A 63 5.23 -20.01 -12.49
CA PHE A 63 4.22 -19.01 -12.14
C PHE A 63 4.81 -17.73 -11.55
N GLU A 64 4.03 -16.65 -11.65
CA GLU A 64 4.27 -15.44 -10.85
C GLU A 64 3.34 -15.46 -9.63
N ILE A 65 3.89 -15.15 -8.46
CA ILE A 65 3.12 -15.09 -7.21
C ILE A 65 2.86 -13.65 -6.80
N ILE A 66 1.63 -13.38 -6.39
CA ILE A 66 1.20 -12.09 -5.85
C ILE A 66 0.77 -12.27 -4.40
N THR A 67 1.44 -11.63 -3.45
CA THR A 67 1.06 -11.68 -2.03
C THR A 67 0.55 -10.34 -1.52
N HIS A 68 -0.65 -10.34 -0.93
CA HIS A 68 -1.34 -9.12 -0.50
C HIS A 68 -2.41 -9.43 0.56
N ASN A 69 -3.12 -8.39 1.00
CA ASN A 69 -4.26 -8.47 1.93
C ASN A 69 -3.86 -8.98 3.31
N SER A 70 -2.66 -8.61 3.75
CA SER A 70 -2.12 -8.96 5.06
C SER A 70 -1.20 -7.86 5.54
N ASP A 71 -1.20 -7.64 6.85
CA ASP A 71 -0.25 -6.74 7.49
C ASP A 71 1.13 -7.38 7.68
N ILE A 72 1.28 -8.68 7.37
CA ILE A 72 2.55 -9.41 7.50
C ILE A 72 3.61 -8.79 6.58
N THR A 73 4.77 -8.51 7.19
CA THR A 73 5.99 -8.12 6.48
C THR A 73 6.70 -9.35 5.91
N ILE A 74 7.08 -9.27 4.65
CA ILE A 74 7.88 -10.29 3.97
C ILE A 74 9.34 -10.01 4.27
N ASP A 75 9.83 -10.65 5.33
CA ASP A 75 11.19 -10.60 5.84
C ASP A 75 12.01 -11.83 5.38
N ASP A 76 13.23 -11.98 5.92
CA ASP A 76 14.16 -13.07 5.59
C ASP A 76 13.57 -14.48 5.78
N LYS A 77 12.56 -14.66 6.66
CA LYS A 77 11.95 -15.98 6.93
C LYS A 77 11.24 -16.54 5.70
N PHE A 78 10.88 -15.67 4.77
CA PHE A 78 10.20 -16.04 3.55
C PHE A 78 11.14 -16.28 2.36
N LYS A 79 12.44 -15.97 2.47
CA LYS A 79 13.40 -16.12 1.37
C LYS A 79 13.45 -17.52 0.77
N LYS A 80 13.29 -18.55 1.60
CA LYS A 80 13.24 -19.96 1.17
C LYS A 80 12.21 -20.25 0.06
N PHE A 81 11.16 -19.45 -0.07
CA PHE A 81 10.15 -19.62 -1.12
C PHE A 81 10.62 -19.10 -2.49
N LEU A 82 11.65 -18.25 -2.52
CA LEU A 82 12.26 -17.74 -3.76
C LEU A 82 13.21 -18.74 -4.42
N ASP A 83 13.70 -19.72 -3.63
CA ASP A 83 14.56 -20.82 -4.08
C ASP A 83 13.79 -21.85 -4.92
N ASP A 84 12.45 -21.81 -4.88
CA ASP A 84 11.60 -22.65 -5.73
C ASP A 84 11.76 -22.20 -7.20
N GLU A 85 12.25 -23.11 -8.05
CA GLU A 85 12.53 -22.83 -9.46
C GLU A 85 11.26 -22.43 -10.23
N ARG A 86 10.08 -22.86 -9.78
CA ARG A 86 8.80 -22.54 -10.42
C ARG A 86 8.36 -21.10 -10.18
N VAL A 87 8.91 -20.45 -9.15
CA VAL A 87 8.63 -19.03 -8.88
C VAL A 87 9.47 -18.19 -9.82
N LEU A 88 8.83 -17.66 -10.87
CA LEU A 88 9.46 -16.76 -11.84
C LEU A 88 9.67 -15.37 -11.24
N LYS A 89 8.60 -14.83 -10.66
CA LYS A 89 8.56 -13.53 -10.03
C LYS A 89 7.60 -13.55 -8.85
N TRP A 90 7.92 -12.76 -7.84
CA TRP A 90 7.10 -12.52 -6.68
C TRP A 90 6.83 -11.02 -6.55
N TYR A 91 5.57 -10.64 -6.64
CA TYR A 91 5.07 -9.30 -6.37
C TYR A 91 4.39 -9.28 -5.00
N GLY A 92 4.95 -8.57 -4.03
CA GLY A 92 4.44 -8.61 -2.67
C GLY A 92 4.17 -7.22 -2.08
N GLN A 93 3.16 -7.14 -1.24
CA GLN A 93 2.98 -6.05 -0.30
C GLN A 93 3.91 -6.22 0.91
N ASN A 94 4.34 -5.12 1.55
CA ASN A 94 5.17 -5.14 2.76
C ASN A 94 6.50 -5.90 2.59
N ILE A 95 7.24 -5.65 1.49
CA ILE A 95 8.55 -6.28 1.24
C ILE A 95 9.65 -5.58 2.04
N GLU A 96 10.39 -6.34 2.85
CA GLU A 96 11.59 -5.88 3.58
C GLU A 96 12.85 -6.69 3.19
N ILE A 97 12.82 -7.35 2.03
CA ILE A 97 13.95 -8.13 1.51
C ILE A 97 14.30 -7.72 0.09
N SER A 98 15.58 -7.88 -0.26
CA SER A 98 16.06 -7.73 -1.64
C SER A 98 16.31 -9.10 -2.25
N HIS A 99 15.77 -9.32 -3.45
CA HIS A 99 16.02 -10.52 -4.26
C HIS A 99 15.68 -10.24 -5.74
N PRO A 100 16.41 -10.80 -6.73
CA PRO A 100 16.15 -10.54 -8.15
C PRO A 100 14.74 -10.92 -8.62
N LYS A 101 14.13 -11.94 -7.98
CA LYS A 101 12.77 -12.39 -8.28
C LYS A 101 11.67 -11.61 -7.55
N ILE A 102 11.98 -10.75 -6.57
CA ILE A 102 10.96 -10.09 -5.73
C ILE A 102 10.82 -8.59 -6.04
N ASN A 103 9.58 -8.10 -6.10
CA ASN A 103 9.26 -6.69 -6.30
C ASN A 103 8.13 -6.29 -5.34
N SER A 104 8.26 -5.13 -4.70
CA SER A 104 7.17 -4.57 -3.89
C SER A 104 6.04 -4.08 -4.79
N ILE A 105 4.80 -4.33 -4.37
CA ILE A 105 3.59 -3.74 -4.93
C ILE A 105 2.82 -2.97 -3.85
N PRO A 106 2.10 -1.90 -4.24
CA PRO A 106 1.34 -1.04 -3.32
C PRO A 106 0.31 -1.79 -2.48
N ILE A 107 0.14 -1.43 -1.20
CA ILE A 107 -1.07 -1.81 -0.43
C ILE A 107 -2.36 -1.20 -1.04
N GLY A 108 -2.24 -0.01 -1.64
CA GLY A 108 -3.35 0.70 -2.26
C GLY A 108 -4.43 1.10 -1.25
N ILE A 109 -5.67 1.22 -1.72
CA ILE A 109 -6.84 1.52 -0.89
C ILE A 109 -7.35 0.25 -0.19
N ALA A 110 -7.83 0.42 1.03
CA ALA A 110 -8.38 -0.67 1.81
C ALA A 110 -9.56 -1.36 1.14
N ASN A 111 -9.84 -2.58 1.58
CA ASN A 111 -10.98 -3.34 1.08
C ASN A 111 -12.30 -2.60 1.38
N PRO A 112 -13.23 -2.44 0.41
CA PRO A 112 -14.49 -1.71 0.59
C PRO A 112 -15.41 -2.21 1.71
N LYS A 113 -15.16 -3.39 2.28
CA LYS A 113 -15.85 -3.84 3.50
C LYS A 113 -15.55 -2.96 4.72
N TRP A 114 -14.45 -2.21 4.70
CA TRP A 114 -14.08 -1.27 5.75
C TRP A 114 -14.50 0.14 5.37
N ALA A 115 -14.85 0.96 6.36
CA ALA A 115 -15.22 2.36 6.12
C ALA A 115 -14.12 3.14 5.37
N HIS A 116 -12.86 2.92 5.75
CA HIS A 116 -11.67 3.50 5.09
C HIS A 116 -11.29 2.83 3.77
N GLY A 117 -12.10 1.88 3.28
CA GLY A 117 -11.98 1.29 1.94
C GLY A 117 -13.01 1.82 0.96
N ASN A 118 -13.83 2.81 1.35
CA ASN A 118 -14.89 3.34 0.51
C ASN A 118 -14.33 4.16 -0.67
N GLN A 119 -14.17 3.49 -1.81
CA GLN A 119 -13.63 4.09 -3.03
C GLN A 119 -14.57 5.11 -3.70
N GLU A 120 -15.88 5.11 -3.37
CA GLU A 120 -16.83 6.10 -3.89
C GLU A 120 -16.60 7.46 -3.25
N ILE A 121 -16.38 7.49 -1.92
CA ILE A 121 -16.01 8.72 -1.19
C ILE A 121 -14.67 9.25 -1.69
N LEU A 122 -13.67 8.38 -1.86
CA LEU A 122 -12.38 8.78 -2.43
C LEU A 122 -12.54 9.37 -3.83
N ASN A 123 -13.36 8.73 -4.69
CA ASN A 123 -13.65 9.25 -6.03
C ASN A 123 -14.29 10.63 -6.00
N LYS A 124 -15.28 10.82 -5.13
CA LYS A 124 -15.96 12.10 -4.95
C LYS A 124 -14.94 13.18 -4.63
N ILE A 125 -14.17 13.01 -3.56
CA ILE A 125 -13.20 14.01 -3.09
C ILE A 125 -12.08 14.23 -4.12
N ALA A 126 -11.53 13.18 -4.73
CA ALA A 126 -10.48 13.31 -5.73
C ALA A 126 -10.93 14.03 -7.02
N SER A 127 -12.24 14.12 -7.26
CA SER A 127 -12.81 14.88 -8.38
C SER A 127 -13.11 16.35 -8.04
N GLU A 128 -13.13 16.69 -6.75
CA GLU A 128 -13.36 18.06 -6.29
C GLU A 128 -12.08 18.90 -6.43
N LYS A 129 -12.23 20.19 -6.75
CA LYS A 129 -11.12 21.14 -6.72
C LYS A 129 -11.00 21.72 -5.31
N ILE A 130 -10.18 21.09 -4.48
CA ILE A 130 -9.93 21.50 -3.09
C ILE A 130 -8.61 22.29 -3.05
N GLU A 131 -8.66 23.50 -2.51
CA GLU A 131 -7.46 24.31 -2.25
C GLU A 131 -6.69 23.73 -1.05
N LYS A 132 -5.36 23.73 -1.15
CA LYS A 132 -4.50 23.30 -0.05
C LYS A 132 -4.20 24.50 0.85
N ASP A 133 -4.81 24.53 2.02
CA ASP A 133 -4.66 25.59 3.03
C ASP A 133 -4.07 25.10 4.36
N ASN A 134 -3.81 23.79 4.47
CA ASN A 134 -3.09 23.21 5.59
C ASN A 134 -1.67 22.78 5.16
N LEU A 135 -0.67 23.03 6.00
CA LEU A 135 0.71 22.64 5.69
C LEU A 135 0.91 21.14 5.94
N ILE A 136 0.54 20.64 7.12
CA ILE A 136 0.73 19.24 7.48
C ILE A 136 -0.46 18.72 8.29
N TYR A 137 -0.94 17.54 7.93
CA TYR A 137 -2.00 16.84 8.65
C TYR A 137 -1.47 15.61 9.39
N VAL A 138 -1.98 15.38 10.60
CA VAL A 138 -1.52 14.32 11.49
C VAL A 138 -2.72 13.57 12.04
N ASN A 139 -3.05 12.44 11.41
CA ASN A 139 -4.16 11.61 11.87
C ASN A 139 -3.86 10.12 11.67
N PHE A 140 -3.79 9.40 12.78
CA PHE A 140 -3.60 7.96 12.81
C PHE A 140 -3.91 7.40 14.21
N ASP A 141 -4.19 6.10 14.28
CA ASP A 141 -4.37 5.40 15.55
C ASP A 141 -3.03 4.90 16.10
N VAL A 142 -2.58 5.46 17.22
CA VAL A 142 -1.32 5.09 17.87
C VAL A 142 -1.27 3.60 18.20
N ASN A 143 -2.40 2.97 18.55
CA ASN A 143 -2.42 1.59 19.02
C ASN A 143 -2.09 0.55 17.94
N THR A 144 -2.23 0.90 16.66
CA THR A 144 -1.88 -0.03 15.56
C THR A 144 -0.36 -0.23 15.41
N ASN A 145 0.45 0.67 15.95
CA ASN A 145 1.89 0.48 16.10
C ASN A 145 2.40 1.45 17.17
N TYR A 146 2.18 1.08 18.44
CA TYR A 146 2.40 1.98 19.57
C TYR A 146 3.81 2.55 19.59
N ILE A 147 4.83 1.69 19.43
CA ILE A 147 6.24 2.10 19.48
C ILE A 147 6.53 3.12 18.39
N GLU A 148 6.30 2.77 17.12
CA GLU A 148 6.57 3.65 15.98
C GLU A 148 5.80 4.98 16.08
N ARG A 149 4.51 4.91 16.40
CA ARG A 149 3.61 6.07 16.33
C ARG A 149 3.76 7.00 17.52
N SER A 150 4.07 6.48 18.70
CA SER A 150 4.43 7.31 19.85
C SER A 150 5.77 8.01 19.62
N THR A 151 6.79 7.30 19.13
CA THR A 151 8.09 7.91 18.77
C THR A 151 7.92 8.99 17.71
N CYS A 152 7.13 8.74 16.67
CA CYS A 152 6.81 9.73 15.63
C CYS A 152 6.25 11.03 16.24
N LEU A 153 5.24 10.96 17.11
CA LEU A 153 4.65 12.15 17.74
C LEU A 153 5.64 12.87 18.66
N GLU A 154 6.38 12.12 19.49
CA GLU A 154 7.35 12.68 20.43
C GLU A 154 8.49 13.42 19.71
N GLU A 155 9.10 12.77 18.71
CA GLU A 155 10.28 13.31 18.04
C GLU A 155 9.93 14.44 17.07
N THR A 156 8.79 14.35 16.36
CA THR A 156 8.32 15.45 15.51
C THR A 156 7.79 16.64 16.32
N GLY A 157 7.26 16.40 17.53
CA GLY A 157 6.58 17.39 18.35
C GLY A 157 5.21 17.81 17.82
N LEU A 158 4.64 17.04 16.88
CA LEU A 158 3.31 17.28 16.32
C LEU A 158 2.22 16.59 17.14
N SER A 159 1.02 17.18 17.14
CA SER A 159 -0.14 16.64 17.83
C SER A 159 -1.10 15.94 16.86
N LEU A 160 -1.73 14.86 17.33
CA LEU A 160 -2.83 14.21 16.59
C LEU A 160 -4.01 15.17 16.44
N SER A 161 -4.55 15.23 15.22
CA SER A 161 -5.86 15.79 14.96
C SER A 161 -6.97 14.89 15.51
N GLU A 162 -8.16 15.46 15.71
CA GLU A 162 -9.32 14.72 16.19
C GLU A 162 -9.68 13.55 15.28
N LYS A 163 -10.27 12.51 15.87
CA LYS A 163 -10.78 11.36 15.12
C LYS A 163 -12.06 11.77 14.39
N VAL A 164 -12.03 11.68 13.06
CA VAL A 164 -13.14 12.03 12.18
C VAL A 164 -13.58 10.81 11.37
N ASP A 165 -14.74 10.92 10.69
CA ASP A 165 -15.16 9.92 9.71
C ASP A 165 -14.26 9.93 8.46
N TYR A 166 -14.40 8.92 7.61
CA TYR A 166 -13.53 8.76 6.45
C TYR A 166 -13.68 9.86 5.38
N GLU A 167 -14.88 10.41 5.16
CA GLU A 167 -15.05 11.52 4.22
C GLU A 167 -14.34 12.78 4.76
N SER A 168 -14.57 13.11 6.02
CA SER A 168 -13.92 14.23 6.69
C SER A 168 -12.40 14.08 6.71
N TYR A 169 -11.89 12.88 7.00
CA TYR A 169 -10.45 12.57 6.95
C TYR A 169 -9.87 12.82 5.55
N LEU A 170 -10.50 12.31 4.49
CA LEU A 170 -10.01 12.50 3.13
C LEU A 170 -10.07 13.98 2.69
N ARG A 171 -11.03 14.78 3.19
CA ARG A 171 -11.05 16.23 2.96
C ARG A 171 -9.86 16.93 3.60
N GLU A 172 -9.52 16.58 4.84
CA GLU A 172 -8.33 17.11 5.52
C GLU A 172 -7.04 16.68 4.82
N VAL A 173 -6.95 15.43 4.34
CA VAL A 173 -5.83 14.97 3.51
C VAL A 173 -5.74 15.82 2.24
N ALA A 174 -6.84 16.03 1.52
CA ALA A 174 -6.86 16.80 0.27
C ALA A 174 -6.48 18.28 0.45
N ARG A 175 -6.85 18.89 1.59
CA ARG A 175 -6.49 20.26 1.97
C ARG A 175 -5.05 20.44 2.42
N SER A 176 -4.31 19.35 2.63
CA SER A 176 -2.98 19.40 3.22
C SER A 176 -1.87 19.25 2.18
N HIS A 177 -0.75 19.95 2.36
CA HIS A 177 0.45 19.74 1.54
C HIS A 177 1.14 18.42 1.91
N PHE A 178 1.30 18.18 3.20
CA PHE A 178 1.93 17.00 3.76
C PHE A 178 0.98 16.22 4.68
N ILE A 179 1.23 14.92 4.83
CA ILE A 179 0.57 14.09 5.84
C ILE A 179 1.58 13.18 6.52
N LEU A 180 1.55 13.13 7.86
CA LEU A 180 2.41 12.25 8.64
C LEU A 180 1.93 10.80 8.49
N SER A 181 2.80 9.91 8.02
CA SER A 181 2.43 8.51 7.70
C SER A 181 3.40 7.49 8.30
N PRO A 182 3.48 7.40 9.64
CA PRO A 182 4.24 6.34 10.30
C PRO A 182 3.67 4.95 10.00
N ASN A 183 4.53 3.93 10.09
CA ASN A 183 4.13 2.54 9.87
C ASN A 183 2.93 2.17 10.76
N GLY A 184 2.04 1.34 10.21
CA GLY A 184 0.92 0.75 10.95
C GLY A 184 1.28 -0.66 11.43
N ASN A 185 0.29 -1.55 11.40
CA ASN A 185 0.51 -2.98 11.62
C ASN A 185 1.56 -3.54 10.62
N GLY A 186 1.50 -3.08 9.37
CA GLY A 186 2.50 -3.34 8.33
C GLY A 186 3.33 -2.10 7.99
N ILE A 187 4.39 -2.32 7.21
CA ILE A 187 5.34 -1.27 6.78
C ILE A 187 4.84 -0.45 5.57
N ASP A 188 3.81 -0.91 4.86
CA ASP A 188 3.07 -0.09 3.90
C ASP A 188 1.71 0.33 4.50
N CYS A 189 1.31 1.57 4.22
CA CYS A 189 0.14 2.21 4.81
C CYS A 189 -0.84 2.62 3.71
N HIS A 190 -2.13 2.30 3.88
CA HIS A 190 -3.21 2.81 3.01
C HIS A 190 -3.14 4.34 2.83
N LYS A 191 -2.71 5.05 3.88
CA LYS A 191 -2.52 6.49 3.91
C LYS A 191 -1.55 7.03 2.87
N HIS A 192 -0.49 6.30 2.52
CA HIS A 192 0.40 6.71 1.42
C HIS A 192 -0.39 6.87 0.13
N TRP A 193 -1.22 5.87 -0.17
CA TRP A 193 -1.97 5.77 -1.41
C TRP A 193 -3.14 6.73 -1.44
N GLU A 194 -3.88 6.87 -0.34
CA GLU A 194 -4.91 7.91 -0.16
C GLU A 194 -4.34 9.31 -0.43
N ALA A 195 -3.19 9.62 0.16
CA ALA A 195 -2.51 10.90 -0.02
C ALA A 195 -2.09 11.12 -1.48
N PHE A 196 -1.51 10.11 -2.14
CA PHE A 196 -1.14 10.22 -3.55
C PHE A 196 -2.34 10.45 -4.47
N TYR A 197 -3.47 9.78 -4.24
CA TYR A 197 -4.69 10.03 -5.01
C TYR A 197 -5.24 11.45 -4.79
N LEU A 198 -4.97 12.06 -3.64
CA LEU A 198 -5.38 13.42 -3.26
C LEU A 198 -4.27 14.48 -3.42
N ASN A 199 -3.18 14.13 -4.13
CA ASN A 199 -2.03 15.01 -4.39
C ASN A 199 -1.38 15.58 -3.11
N THR A 200 -1.32 14.79 -2.05
CA THR A 200 -0.70 15.12 -0.77
C THR A 200 0.57 14.29 -0.59
N VAL A 201 1.63 14.88 -0.04
CA VAL A 201 2.93 14.24 0.13
C VAL A 201 2.98 13.51 1.48
N PRO A 202 3.14 12.17 1.52
CA PRO A 202 3.35 11.47 2.78
C PRO A 202 4.75 11.73 3.33
N VAL A 203 4.83 12.00 4.64
CA VAL A 203 6.08 12.08 5.41
C VAL A 203 6.29 10.74 6.08
N VAL A 204 7.42 10.10 5.79
CA VAL A 204 7.75 8.72 6.18
C VAL A 204 9.19 8.61 6.64
N THR A 205 9.53 7.55 7.37
CA THR A 205 10.92 7.15 7.62
C THR A 205 11.42 6.22 6.52
N ASN A 206 12.74 6.19 6.32
CA ASN A 206 13.37 5.36 5.31
C ASN A 206 13.25 3.85 5.66
N SER A 207 12.77 3.04 4.71
CA SER A 207 12.70 1.57 4.82
C SER A 207 12.91 0.91 3.46
N MET A 208 13.17 -0.40 3.42
CA MET A 208 13.30 -1.13 2.14
C MET A 208 12.02 -1.00 1.31
N ASN A 209 10.84 -1.07 1.95
CA ASN A 209 9.57 -0.87 1.27
C ASN A 209 9.47 0.52 0.62
N ILE A 210 9.88 1.60 1.31
CA ILE A 210 9.90 2.95 0.73
C ILE A 210 10.91 3.05 -0.43
N GLN A 211 12.05 2.35 -0.35
CA GLN A 211 13.04 2.32 -1.44
C GLN A 211 12.48 1.73 -2.74
N HIS A 212 11.58 0.74 -2.66
CA HIS A 212 10.87 0.24 -3.85
C HIS A 212 9.95 1.29 -4.49
N HIS A 213 9.48 2.27 -3.71
CA HIS A 213 8.56 3.32 -4.14
C HIS A 213 9.21 4.71 -4.22
N LYS A 214 10.55 4.79 -4.28
CA LYS A 214 11.32 6.06 -4.28
C LYS A 214 11.02 7.03 -5.43
N HIS A 215 10.33 6.56 -6.46
CA HIS A 215 9.89 7.38 -7.61
C HIS A 215 8.61 8.17 -7.30
N LEU A 216 7.93 7.87 -6.19
CA LEU A 216 6.73 8.58 -5.72
C LEU A 216 7.10 9.76 -4.82
N PRO A 217 6.23 10.78 -4.71
CA PRO A 217 6.53 12.01 -4.01
C PRO A 217 6.38 11.83 -2.49
N PHE A 218 7.35 11.15 -1.88
CA PHE A 218 7.49 11.07 -0.43
C PHE A 218 8.42 12.17 0.10
N LEU A 219 8.15 12.67 1.31
CA LEU A 219 9.17 13.30 2.13
C LEU A 219 9.77 12.23 3.04
N VAL A 220 10.92 11.69 2.64
CA VAL A 220 11.60 10.59 3.35
C VAL A 220 12.58 11.17 4.36
N LEU A 221 12.31 10.94 5.64
CA LEU A 221 13.22 11.20 6.74
C LEU A 221 14.13 9.99 6.95
N LYS A 222 15.33 10.21 7.49
CA LYS A 222 16.17 9.09 7.93
C LYS A 222 15.60 8.50 9.23
N GLU A 223 15.19 9.35 10.17
CA GLU A 223 14.50 8.99 11.42
C GLU A 223 13.58 10.15 11.87
N TRP A 224 12.63 9.89 12.78
CA TRP A 224 11.60 10.89 13.13
C TRP A 224 12.18 12.17 13.74
N LYS A 225 13.25 12.07 14.53
CA LYS A 225 13.95 13.23 15.12
C LYS A 225 14.51 14.21 14.08
N ASP A 226 14.75 13.77 12.85
CA ASP A 226 15.22 14.63 11.77
C ASP A 226 14.10 15.53 11.20
N PHE A 227 12.84 15.31 11.59
CA PHE A 227 11.69 16.07 11.09
C PHE A 227 11.85 17.58 11.30
N LYS A 228 12.34 18.01 12.47
CA LYS A 228 12.48 19.44 12.81
C LYS A 228 13.52 20.16 11.96
N GLU A 229 14.48 19.42 11.41
CA GLU A 229 15.52 19.92 10.50
C GLU A 229 15.13 19.75 9.03
N SER A 230 14.02 19.05 8.76
CA SER A 230 13.53 18.79 7.40
C SER A 230 12.80 19.99 6.81
N ASP A 231 12.90 20.14 5.49
CA ASP A 231 12.18 21.19 4.75
C ASP A 231 10.71 20.79 4.55
N VAL A 232 9.83 21.21 5.46
CA VAL A 232 8.37 21.08 5.34
C VAL A 232 7.79 22.42 4.90
N SER A 233 7.91 22.73 3.61
CA SER A 233 7.44 23.98 3.01
C SER A 233 6.60 23.74 1.76
N GLU A 234 5.80 24.74 1.36
CA GLU A 234 5.10 24.71 0.08
C GLU A 234 6.06 24.57 -1.11
N SER A 235 7.24 25.20 -1.05
CA SER A 235 8.27 25.05 -2.08
C SER A 235 8.75 23.62 -2.19
N LYS A 236 8.98 22.94 -1.06
CA LYS A 236 9.35 21.53 -1.06
C LYS A 236 8.25 20.66 -1.65
N TYR A 237 7.01 20.89 -1.23
CA TYR A 237 5.83 20.20 -1.77
C TYR A 237 5.77 20.33 -3.30
N ARG A 238 5.87 21.55 -3.83
CA ARG A 238 5.84 21.82 -5.28
C ARG A 238 6.99 21.12 -6.00
N SER A 239 8.18 21.07 -5.40
CA SER A 239 9.33 20.35 -5.95
C SER A 239 9.09 18.84 -6.02
N LEU A 240 8.53 18.23 -4.98
CA LEU A 240 8.27 16.79 -4.94
C LEU A 240 7.15 16.39 -5.91
N MET A 241 6.15 17.24 -6.06
CA MET A 241 4.98 16.99 -6.89
C MET A 241 5.16 17.34 -8.37
N LYS A 242 6.27 17.99 -8.75
CA LYS A 242 6.47 18.61 -10.07
C LYS A 242 6.13 17.69 -11.25
N ASP A 243 6.60 16.45 -11.21
CA ASP A 243 6.44 15.46 -12.30
C ASP A 243 5.46 14.33 -11.92
N PHE A 244 4.80 14.45 -10.76
CA PHE A 244 3.89 13.43 -10.28
C PHE A 244 2.51 13.54 -10.93
N ASN A 245 2.03 12.42 -11.47
CA ASN A 245 0.68 12.30 -11.99
C ASN A 245 -0.05 11.14 -11.28
N ASN A 246 -1.00 11.49 -10.41
CA ASN A 246 -1.76 10.50 -9.64
C ASN A 246 -2.53 9.50 -10.52
N LYS A 247 -2.80 9.82 -11.80
CA LYS A 247 -3.46 8.91 -12.74
C LYS A 247 -2.62 7.67 -13.05
N ASN A 248 -1.29 7.75 -12.93
CA ASN A 248 -0.42 6.58 -13.14
C ASN A 248 -0.66 5.50 -12.07
N LEU A 249 -1.13 5.91 -10.88
CA LEU A 249 -1.50 5.01 -9.79
C LEU A 249 -2.92 4.44 -9.90
N LEU A 250 -3.68 4.79 -10.94
CA LEU A 250 -4.94 4.09 -11.22
C LEU A 250 -4.62 2.66 -11.62
N PHE A 251 -5.44 1.72 -11.14
CA PHE A 251 -5.13 0.30 -11.21
C PHE A 251 -4.84 -0.20 -12.64
N GLU A 252 -5.62 0.27 -13.61
CA GLU A 252 -5.40 -0.07 -15.03
C GLU A 252 -4.05 0.42 -15.54
N ASN A 253 -3.69 1.68 -15.27
CA ASN A 253 -2.43 2.27 -15.73
C ASN A 253 -1.23 1.60 -15.05
N TYR A 254 -1.28 1.44 -13.74
CA TYR A 254 -0.26 0.73 -12.97
C TYR A 254 -0.06 -0.71 -13.46
N SER A 255 -1.15 -1.42 -13.77
CA SER A 255 -1.07 -2.78 -14.29
C SER A 255 -0.53 -2.84 -15.72
N LYS A 256 -0.79 -1.83 -16.56
CA LYS A 256 -0.17 -1.73 -17.90
C LYS A 256 1.34 -1.51 -17.80
N GLU A 257 1.80 -0.67 -16.87
CA GLU A 257 3.23 -0.45 -16.62
C GLU A 257 3.95 -1.74 -16.20
N LEU A 258 3.27 -2.61 -15.44
CA LEU A 258 3.78 -3.94 -15.08
C LEU A 258 3.67 -4.99 -16.20
N GLY A 259 3.07 -4.66 -17.34
CA GLY A 259 2.81 -5.59 -18.45
C GLY A 259 1.72 -6.63 -18.13
N TRP A 260 0.89 -6.37 -17.12
CA TRP A 260 -0.15 -7.28 -16.63
C TRP A 260 -1.49 -7.14 -17.36
N ILE A 261 -1.69 -6.01 -18.01
CA ILE A 261 -2.84 -5.67 -18.86
C ILE A 261 -2.28 -5.09 -20.17
N LYS A 262 -2.93 -5.41 -21.29
CA LYS A 262 -2.58 -4.87 -22.61
C LYS A 262 -3.28 -3.54 -22.88
#